data_AF-A0A1H3AGK9-F1
#
_entry.id   AF-A0A1H3AGK9-F1
#
_cell.length_a   1.000
_cell.length_b   1.000
_cell.length_c   1.000
_cell.angle_alpha   90.00
_cell.angle_beta   90.00
_cell.angle_gamma   90.00
#
_symmetry.space_group_name_H-M   'P 1'
#
loop_
_entity.id
_entity.type
_entity.pdbx_description
1 polymer ?
#
loop_
_entity_poly.entity_id
_entity_poly.type
_entity_poly.pdbx_seq_one_letter_code
_entity_poly.pdbx_strand_id
1 'polypeptide(L)' 'MAGTDQIYIKWYACDEHVEVVLDQLVDEVEIAPDLNPCEPDEAKTATCHWCGGTPAYRLSAHPSNP' A
#
# COMPACT_ATOMS: atom_id res chain seq x y z
N MET A 1 -2.58 28.13 9.40
CA MET A 1 -1.42 27.39 8.85
C MET A 1 -1.98 26.40 7.85
N ALA A 2 -1.62 26.57 6.58
CA ALA A 2 -2.23 25.87 5.46
C ALA A 2 -1.66 24.45 5.31
N GLY A 3 -2.54 23.50 5.01
CA GLY A 3 -2.24 22.20 4.40
C GLY A 3 -1.48 21.21 5.30
N THR A 4 -2.18 20.50 6.18
CA THR A 4 -1.71 19.16 6.56
C THR A 4 -1.87 18.29 5.31
N ASP A 5 -0.78 18.20 4.55
CA ASP A 5 -0.61 17.24 3.47
C ASP A 5 -0.96 15.86 4.03
N GLN A 6 -2.12 15.34 3.64
CA GLN A 6 -2.51 13.98 3.97
C GLN A 6 -1.62 13.07 3.12
N ILE A 7 -0.43 12.73 3.64
CA ILE A 7 0.49 11.80 2.98
C ILE A 7 -0.18 10.42 3.02
N TYR A 8 -0.97 10.11 1.98
CA TYR A 8 -1.61 8.82 1.79
C TYR A 8 -0.65 7.93 0.99
N ILE A 9 0.05 7.03 1.68
CA ILE A 9 0.94 6.08 1.00
C ILE A 9 0.09 4.91 0.53
N LYS A 10 0.17 4.61 -0.77
CA LYS A 10 -0.60 3.55 -1.39
C LYS A 10 0.31 2.62 -2.18
N TRP A 11 0.45 1.40 -1.70
CA TRP A 11 1.24 0.34 -2.33
C TRP A 11 0.34 -0.78 -2.81
N TYR A 12 0.86 -1.61 -3.69
CA TYR A 12 0.12 -2.72 -4.29
C TYR A 12 0.96 -3.98 -4.21
N ALA A 13 0.32 -5.11 -3.94
CA ALA A 13 0.98 -6.39 -3.80
C ALA A 13 0.17 -7.52 -4.45
N CYS A 14 0.85 -8.52 -5.00
CA CYS A 14 0.22 -9.75 -5.44
C CYS A 14 0.00 -10.69 -4.24
N ASP A 15 -0.82 -11.73 -4.42
CA ASP A 15 -1.15 -12.71 -3.39
C ASP A 15 0.10 -13.34 -2.75
N GLU A 16 1.12 -13.65 -3.56
CA GLU A 16 2.37 -14.26 -3.09
C GLU A 16 3.29 -13.32 -2.29
N HIS A 17 3.23 -12.01 -2.55
CA HIS A 17 4.16 -11.02 -1.97
C HIS A 17 3.45 -10.01 -1.07
N VAL A 18 2.19 -10.25 -0.72
CA VAL A 18 1.39 -9.33 0.09
C VAL A 18 2.01 -9.09 1.46
N GLU A 19 2.50 -10.14 2.11
CA GLU A 19 3.15 -10.05 3.43
C GLU A 19 4.48 -9.30 3.35
N VAL A 20 5.27 -9.54 2.30
CA VAL A 20 6.58 -8.88 2.10
C VAL A 20 6.42 -7.37 1.85
N VAL A 21 5.42 -6.99 1.06
CA VAL A 21 5.12 -5.58 0.79
C VAL A 21 4.48 -4.92 2.01
N LEU A 22 3.66 -5.66 2.77
CA LEU A 22 3.08 -5.22 4.03
C LEU A 22 4.15 -4.89 5.06
N ASP A 23 5.08 -5.82 5.32
CA ASP A 23 6.16 -5.63 6.28
C ASP A 23 7.04 -4.43 5.93
N GLN A 24 7.40 -4.27 4.64
CA GLN A 24 8.17 -3.11 4.20
C GLN A 24 7.42 -1.79 4.38
N LEU A 25 6.10 -1.79 4.12
CA LEU A 25 5.30 -0.59 4.33
C LEU A 25 5.24 -0.27 5.83
N VAL A 26 5.02 -1.28 6.69
CA VAL A 26 5.04 -1.13 8.15
C VAL A 26 6.38 -0.58 8.62
N ASP A 27 7.51 -1.07 8.11
CA ASP A 27 8.84 -0.59 8.46
C ASP A 27 9.08 0.87 8.01
N GLU A 28 8.55 1.27 6.86
CA GLU A 28 8.72 2.62 6.29
C GLU A 28 7.89 3.67 7.04
N VAL A 29 6.63 3.33 7.39
CA VAL A 29 5.70 4.27 8.03
C VAL A 29 5.55 4.07 9.53
N GLU A 30 6.21 3.05 10.09
CA GLU A 30 6.15 2.65 11.51
C GLU A 30 4.71 2.47 12.05
N ILE A 31 3.75 2.19 11.16
CA ILE A 31 2.33 1.99 11.49
C ILE A 31 1.75 0.81 10.73
N ALA A 32 0.66 0.25 11.26
CA ALA A 32 -0.11 -0.77 10.56
C ALA A 32 -0.89 -0.15 9.39
N PRO A 33 -0.59 -0.52 8.13
CA PRO A 33 -1.35 -0.09 6.98
C PRO A 33 -2.65 -0.91 6.86
N ASP A 34 -3.63 -0.34 6.18
CA ASP A 34 -4.86 -1.02 5.81
C ASP A 34 -4.62 -1.91 4.59
N LEU A 35 -4.93 -3.20 4.74
CA LEU A 35 -4.92 -4.17 3.66
C LEU A 35 -6.34 -4.32 3.08
N ASN A 36 -6.52 -3.92 1.83
CA ASN A 36 -7.77 -4.10 1.11
C ASN A 36 -7.54 -4.87 -0.20
N PRO A 37 -8.50 -5.67 -0.68
CA PRO A 37 -8.41 -6.26 -2.01
C PRO A 37 -8.31 -5.15 -3.08
N CYS A 38 -7.46 -5.37 -4.07
CA CYS A 38 -7.28 -4.45 -5.18
C CYS A 38 -8.49 -4.54 -6.11
N GLU A 39 -9.04 -3.40 -6.52
CA GLU A 39 -10.11 -3.40 -7.51
C GLU A 39 -9.56 -3.76 -8.89
N PRO A 40 -10.36 -4.42 -9.75
CA PRO A 40 -9.91 -4.86 -11.07
C PRO A 40 -9.52 -3.71 -11.99
N ASP A 41 -10.04 -2.50 -11.78
CA ASP A 41 -9.62 -1.32 -12.53
C ASP A 41 -8.28 -0.75 -12.04
N GLU A 42 -8.03 -0.82 -10.73
CA GLU A 42 -6.73 -0.47 -10.15
C GLU A 42 -5.65 -1.45 -10.61
N ALA A 43 -5.93 -2.75 -10.60
CA ALA A 43 -4.97 -3.80 -10.99
C ALA A 43 -4.50 -3.73 -12.46
N LYS A 44 -5.22 -2.98 -13.33
CA LYS A 44 -4.80 -2.72 -14.71
C LYS A 44 -3.70 -1.68 -14.84
N THR A 45 -3.60 -0.78 -13.86
CA THR A 45 -2.68 0.36 -13.88
C THR A 45 -1.62 0.28 -12.78
N ALA A 46 -1.91 -0.49 -11.73
CA ALA A 46 -0.99 -0.79 -10.65
C ALA A 46 -0.26 -2.11 -10.90
N THR A 47 0.92 -2.22 -10.29
CA THR A 47 1.73 -3.44 -10.29
C THR A 47 2.20 -3.72 -8.88
N CYS A 48 2.49 -4.99 -8.60
CA CYS A 48 3.08 -5.37 -7.32
C CYS A 48 4.41 -4.63 -7.11
N HIS A 49 4.57 -3.95 -5.97
CA HIS A 49 5.76 -3.19 -5.63
C HIS A 49 7.04 -4.06 -5.60
N TRP A 50 6.87 -5.36 -5.31
CA TRP A 50 7.97 -6.31 -5.20
C TRP A 50 8.35 -6.96 -6.53
N CYS A 51 7.40 -7.60 -7.22
CA CYS A 51 7.66 -8.41 -8.41
C CYS A 51 7.22 -7.76 -9.74
N GLY A 52 6.50 -6.63 -9.70
CA GLY A 52 5.93 -5.99 -10.88
C GLY A 52 4.74 -6.74 -11.51
N GLY A 53 4.29 -7.83 -10.90
CA GLY A 53 3.15 -8.62 -11.37
C GLY A 53 1.78 -7.96 -11.11
N THR A 54 0.71 -8.67 -11.47
CA THR A 54 -0.65 -8.20 -11.21
C THR A 54 -0.94 -8.15 -9.71
N PRO A 55 -1.33 -6.98 -9.15
CA PRO A 55 -1.62 -6.88 -7.74
C PRO A 55 -3.01 -7.46 -7.43
N ALA A 56 -3.10 -8.16 -6.30
CA ALA A 56 -4.34 -8.69 -5.75
C ALA A 56 -4.82 -7.86 -4.55
N TYR A 57 -3.89 -7.18 -3.88
CA TYR A 57 -4.14 -6.38 -2.69
C TYR A 57 -3.57 -4.98 -2.85
N ARG A 58 -4.28 -4.00 -2.29
CA ARG A 58 -3.82 -2.64 -2.09
C ARG A 58 -3.54 -2.43 -0.60
N LEU A 59 -2.44 -1.77 -0.32
CA LEU A 59 -2.05 -1.35 1.00
C LEU A 59 -2.13 0.15 1.08
N SER A 60 -2.84 0.66 2.07
CA SER A 60 -2.94 2.10 2.31
C SER A 60 -2.57 2.42 3.74
N ALA A 61 -1.53 3.24 3.93
CA ALA A 61 -1.17 3.72 5.25
C ALA A 61 -1.56 5.19 5.37
N HIS A 62 -2.26 5.52 6.45
CA HIS A 62 -2.50 6.89 6.85
C HIS A 62 -1.69 7.17 8.13
N PRO A 63 -0.55 7.89 8.04
CA PRO A 63 0.16 8.38 9.21
C PRO A 63 -0.68 9.46 9.89
N SER A 64 -1.75 9.04 10.58
CA SER A 64 -2.33 9.82 11.65
C SER A 64 -1.36 9.77 12.82
N ASN A 65 -0.39 10.69 12.79
CA ASN A 65 0.38 11.36 13.85
C ASN A 65 0.38 10.76 15.30
N PRO A 66 1.49 10.93 16.06
CA PRO A 66 2.11 10.04 17.05
C PRO A 66 1.32 9.71 18.32
#